data_AF-A0A7Y1ACF4-F1
#
_entry.id   AF-A0A7Y1ACF4-F1
#
_cell.length_a   1.000
_cell.length_b   1.000
_cell.length_c   1.000
_cell.angle_alpha   90.00
_cell.angle_beta   90.00
_cell.angle_gamma   90.00
#
_symmetry.space_group_name_H-M   'P 1'
#
loop_
_entity.id
_entity.type
_entity.pdbx_description
1 polymer ?
#
loop_
_entity_poly.entity_id
_entity_poly.type
_entity_poly.pdbx_seq_one_letter_code
_entity_poly.pdbx_strand_id
1 'polypeptide(L)'
;MLKQVDQQELKARIEAAQELYRDRKSGIDHFAEIDPVSGRPISKYIDGGVETFPVPSAFEVLPVYFEAIALGNTLHQLGLVQVGLDYHGNPQFELYTYRPAKVQKAALDKIAADVTTQYSQEIESHNAAFIESEVQAQLSIEARRQERELAEAAAKRRAEIEGSSHLRV
;
A
#
# COMPACT_ATOMS: atom_id res chain seq x y z
N MET A 1 -7.84 -9.06 -18.71
CA MET A 1 -9.20 -9.54 -18.32
C MET A 1 -9.66 -8.77 -17.10
N LEU A 2 -10.98 -8.54 -16.95
CA LEU A 2 -11.51 -7.88 -15.76
C LEU A 2 -11.26 -8.73 -14.51
N LYS A 3 -10.77 -8.10 -13.46
CA LYS A 3 -10.59 -8.68 -12.13
C LYS A 3 -11.88 -8.56 -11.31
N GLN A 4 -12.10 -9.55 -10.46
CA GLN A 4 -13.13 -9.55 -9.43
C GLN A 4 -12.47 -9.68 -8.07
N VAL A 5 -13.21 -9.35 -7.01
CA VAL A 5 -12.72 -9.49 -5.63
C VAL A 5 -12.53 -10.97 -5.31
N ASP A 6 -11.29 -11.38 -5.10
CA ASP A 6 -10.98 -12.69 -4.54
C ASP A 6 -11.03 -12.60 -3.00
N GLN A 7 -12.02 -13.28 -2.41
CA GLN A 7 -12.23 -13.27 -0.96
C GLN A 7 -11.11 -13.99 -0.20
N GLN A 8 -10.47 -14.99 -0.81
CA GLN A 8 -9.35 -15.69 -0.17
C GLN A 8 -8.11 -14.80 -0.15
N GLU A 9 -7.82 -14.14 -1.26
CA GLU A 9 -6.72 -13.18 -1.35
C GLU A 9 -6.93 -12.00 -0.38
N LEU A 10 -8.12 -11.40 -0.40
CA LEU A 10 -8.45 -10.29 0.49
C LEU A 10 -8.27 -10.69 1.97
N LYS A 11 -8.78 -11.86 2.35
CA LYS A 11 -8.62 -12.39 3.71
C LYS A 11 -7.15 -12.57 4.08
N ALA A 12 -6.35 -13.18 3.20
CA ALA A 12 -4.92 -13.38 3.44
C ALA A 12 -4.16 -12.05 3.60
N ARG A 13 -4.50 -11.04 2.80
CA ARG A 13 -3.91 -9.69 2.92
C ARG A 13 -4.28 -9.01 4.24
N ILE A 14 -5.54 -9.13 4.67
CA ILE A 14 -5.99 -8.59 5.97
C ILE A 14 -5.24 -9.29 7.10
N GLU A 15 -5.16 -10.62 7.08
CA GLU A 15 -4.48 -11.40 8.13
C GLU A 15 -2.99 -11.03 8.22
N ALA A 16 -2.30 -10.94 7.09
CA ALA A 16 -0.90 -10.53 7.05
C ALA A 16 -0.69 -9.11 7.61
N ALA A 17 -1.54 -8.15 7.23
CA ALA A 17 -1.44 -6.78 7.74
C ALA A 17 -1.73 -6.70 9.25
N GLN A 18 -2.71 -7.47 9.74
CA GLN A 18 -3.04 -7.57 11.15
C GLN A 18 -1.94 -8.23 11.97
N GLU A 19 -1.29 -9.27 11.44
CA GLU A 19 -0.17 -9.93 12.09
C GLU A 19 1.04 -8.99 12.22
N LEU A 20 1.36 -8.25 11.15
CA LEU A 20 2.40 -7.23 11.18
C LEU A 20 2.14 -6.12 12.21
N TYR A 21 0.87 -5.81 12.52
CA TYR A 21 0.53 -4.84 13.54
C TYR A 21 0.77 -5.38 14.95
N ARG A 22 0.37 -6.62 15.25
CA ARG A 22 0.32 -7.15 16.63
C ARG A 22 1.66 -7.09 17.36
N ASP A 23 2.74 -7.47 16.70
CA ASP A 23 4.08 -7.53 17.31
C ASP A 23 4.95 -6.31 16.99
N ARG A 24 4.42 -5.36 16.21
CA ARG A 24 5.15 -4.14 15.89
C ARG A 24 5.13 -3.16 17.05
N LYS A 25 6.33 -2.68 17.40
CA LYS A 25 6.51 -1.53 18.30
C LYS A 25 5.90 -0.28 17.66
N SER A 26 4.99 0.36 18.38
CA SER A 26 4.48 1.68 18.02
C SER A 26 5.50 2.75 18.37
N GLY A 27 5.68 3.73 17.48
CA GLY A 27 6.63 4.82 17.69
C GLY A 27 7.04 5.48 16.39
N ILE A 28 8.09 6.30 16.48
CA ILE A 28 8.72 6.90 15.30
C ILE A 28 9.62 5.86 14.65
N ASP A 29 9.31 5.49 13.42
CA ASP A 29 10.23 4.78 12.54
C ASP A 29 10.95 5.81 11.66
N HIS A 30 12.27 5.91 11.84
CA HIS A 30 13.10 6.85 11.13
C HIS A 30 13.30 6.50 9.65
N PHE A 31 12.99 5.28 9.24
CA PHE A 31 13.15 4.76 7.89
C PHE A 31 11.82 4.34 7.26
N ALA A 32 10.71 4.87 7.78
CA ALA A 32 9.35 4.51 7.35
C ALA A 32 9.09 4.76 5.86
N GLU A 33 9.72 5.78 5.27
CA GLU A 33 9.61 6.11 3.85
C GLU A 33 10.93 6.70 3.34
N ILE A 34 11.10 6.73 2.02
CA ILE A 34 12.19 7.43 1.34
C ILE A 34 11.58 8.53 0.48
N ASP A 35 12.07 9.76 0.66
CA ASP A 35 11.72 10.88 -0.21
C ASP A 35 12.12 10.55 -1.66
N PRO A 36 11.16 10.48 -2.61
CA PRO A 36 11.46 10.12 -4.00
C PRO A 36 12.36 11.13 -4.72
N VAL A 37 12.45 12.38 -4.23
CA VAL A 37 13.28 13.42 -4.82
C VAL A 37 14.69 13.42 -4.23
N SER A 38 14.80 13.44 -2.90
CA SER A 38 16.11 13.56 -2.23
C SER A 38 16.77 12.22 -1.88
N GLY A 39 16.04 11.10 -1.95
CA GLY A 39 16.50 9.77 -1.54
C GLY A 39 16.74 9.64 -0.04
N ARG A 40 16.35 10.63 0.77
CA ARG A 40 16.56 10.63 2.22
C ARG A 40 15.42 9.90 2.95
N PRO A 41 15.73 9.24 4.07
CA PRO A 41 14.69 8.62 4.88
C PRO A 41 13.78 9.70 5.51
N ILE A 42 12.47 9.46 5.47
CA ILE A 42 11.44 10.26 6.12
C ILE A 42 10.96 9.49 7.34
N SER A 43 11.08 10.14 8.50
CA SER A 43 10.56 9.59 9.74
C SER A 43 9.03 9.69 9.77
N LYS A 44 8.35 8.61 10.13
CA LYS A 44 6.90 8.62 10.37
C LYS A 44 6.57 7.92 11.67
N TYR A 45 5.47 8.34 12.27
CA TYR A 45 4.86 7.56 13.34
C TYR A 45 4.19 6.33 12.74
N ILE A 46 4.56 5.16 13.23
CA ILE A 46 3.93 3.90 12.88
C ILE A 46 3.14 3.39 14.08
N ASP A 47 1.87 3.07 13.83
CA ASP A 47 1.02 2.47 14.83
C ASP A 47 1.30 0.97 14.94
N GLY A 48 1.28 0.45 16.16
CA GLY A 48 1.64 -0.94 16.46
C GLY A 48 0.93 -1.45 17.70
N GLY A 49 0.82 -2.78 17.81
CA GLY A 49 0.20 -3.47 18.93
C GLY A 49 1.05 -3.45 20.20
N VAL A 50 2.35 -3.17 20.07
CA VAL A 50 3.30 -3.10 21.17
C VAL A 50 3.60 -1.65 21.53
N GLU A 51 3.46 -1.32 22.80
CA GLU A 51 3.84 -0.04 23.39
C GLU A 51 5.01 -0.22 24.35
N THR A 52 5.95 0.70 24.30
CA THR A 52 7.15 0.67 25.16
C THR A 52 7.15 1.83 26.14
N PHE A 53 7.48 1.54 27.38
CA PHE A 53 7.64 2.53 28.42
C PHE A 53 9.12 2.67 28.77
N PRO A 54 9.69 3.89 28.72
CA PRO A 54 11.08 4.09 29.11
C PRO A 54 11.25 3.80 30.60
N VAL A 55 12.28 3.05 30.95
CA VAL A 55 12.63 2.71 32.34
C VAL A 55 14.02 3.27 32.62
N PRO A 56 14.17 4.24 33.55
CA PRO A 56 15.46 4.90 33.78
C PRO A 56 16.54 3.96 34.33
N SER A 57 16.14 2.94 35.12
CA SER A 57 17.05 1.89 35.57
C SER A 57 16.30 0.58 35.79
N ALA A 58 16.99 -0.56 35.72
CA ALA A 58 16.37 -1.87 35.95
C ALA A 58 15.69 -2.00 37.34
N PHE A 59 16.11 -1.21 38.34
CA PHE A 59 15.51 -1.20 39.67
C PHE A 59 14.14 -0.48 39.71
N GLU A 60 13.85 0.36 38.72
CA GLU A 60 12.62 1.14 38.63
C GLU A 60 11.55 0.48 37.73
N VAL A 61 11.79 -0.76 37.29
CA VAL A 61 10.85 -1.46 36.39
C VAL A 61 9.49 -1.72 37.04
N LEU A 62 9.44 -2.01 38.35
CA LEU A 62 8.18 -2.36 39.01
C LEU A 62 7.17 -1.20 39.04
N PRO A 63 7.56 0.03 39.44
CA PRO A 63 6.69 1.20 39.28
C PRO A 63 6.14 1.37 37.85
N VAL A 64 7.01 1.35 36.83
CA VAL A 64 6.61 1.52 35.42
C VAL A 64 5.67 0.40 34.96
N TYR A 65 5.93 -0.83 35.40
CA TYR A 65 5.06 -1.97 35.12
C TYR A 65 3.65 -1.76 35.68
N PHE A 66 3.52 -1.33 36.95
CA PHE A 66 2.21 -1.10 37.54
C PHE A 66 1.45 0.04 36.86
N GLU A 67 2.14 1.10 36.43
CA GLU A 67 1.55 2.17 35.63
C GLU A 67 1.02 1.64 34.29
N ALA A 68 1.82 0.83 33.58
CA ALA A 68 1.39 0.24 32.31
C ALA A 68 0.15 -0.67 32.49
N ILE A 69 0.13 -1.51 33.52
CA ILE A 69 -1.04 -2.35 33.82
C ILE A 69 -2.27 -1.49 34.19
N ALA A 70 -2.09 -0.38 34.90
CA ALA A 70 -3.18 0.54 35.22
C ALA A 70 -3.78 1.22 33.98
N LEU A 71 -2.99 1.40 32.91
CA LEU A 71 -3.46 1.83 31.58
C LEU A 71 -4.18 0.71 30.81
N GLY A 72 -4.24 -0.50 31.34
CA GLY A 72 -4.87 -1.67 30.72
C GLY A 72 -3.95 -2.42 29.76
N ASN A 73 -2.65 -2.14 29.76
CA ASN A 73 -1.67 -2.90 28.99
C ASN A 73 -1.44 -4.27 29.61
N THR A 74 -0.92 -5.20 28.81
CA THR A 74 -0.46 -6.52 29.27
C THR A 74 1.00 -6.72 28.93
N LEU A 75 1.75 -7.44 29.76
CA LEU A 75 3.19 -7.63 29.54
C LEU A 75 3.45 -8.34 28.20
N HIS A 76 4.38 -7.79 27.41
CA HIS A 76 4.87 -8.45 26.20
C HIS A 76 5.88 -9.54 26.56
N GLN A 77 6.03 -10.56 25.72
CA GLN A 77 7.00 -11.65 25.94
C GLN A 77 8.45 -11.19 26.08
N LEU A 78 8.80 -10.04 25.49
CA LEU A 78 10.14 -9.43 25.62
C LEU A 78 10.38 -8.83 27.01
N GLY A 79 9.32 -8.40 27.71
CA GLY A 79 9.44 -7.78 29.03
C GLY A 79 10.33 -6.53 29.03
N LEU A 80 11.27 -6.48 29.98
CA LEU A 80 12.25 -5.40 30.09
C LEU A 80 13.46 -5.68 29.18
N VAL A 81 13.79 -4.73 28.31
CA VAL A 81 14.89 -4.84 27.36
C VAL A 81 15.84 -3.66 27.53
N GLN A 82 17.14 -3.90 27.54
CA GLN A 82 18.14 -2.83 27.40
C GLN A 82 18.21 -2.44 25.91
N VAL A 83 17.91 -1.18 25.61
CA VAL A 83 17.80 -0.69 24.22
C VAL A 83 19.00 0.16 23.78
N GLY A 84 19.90 0.47 24.70
CA GLY A 84 21.11 1.21 24.37
C GLY A 84 21.83 1.70 25.61
N LEU A 85 22.66 2.71 25.39
CA LEU A 85 23.32 3.50 26.42
C LEU A 85 22.93 4.97 26.24
N ASP A 86 22.81 5.71 27.33
CA ASP A 86 22.68 7.16 27.27
C ASP A 86 24.02 7.83 26.91
N TYR A 87 24.04 9.16 26.83
CA TYR A 87 25.22 9.94 26.47
C TYR A 87 26.35 9.88 27.52
N HIS A 88 26.06 9.40 28.72
CA HIS A 88 27.04 9.14 29.79
C HIS A 88 27.50 7.67 29.82
N GLY A 89 26.97 6.81 28.95
CA GLY A 89 27.27 5.38 28.92
C GLY A 89 26.43 4.53 29.89
N ASN A 90 25.38 5.08 30.50
CA ASN A 90 24.48 4.30 31.37
C ASN A 90 23.46 3.51 30.54
N PRO A 91 23.13 2.27 30.93
CA PRO A 91 22.10 1.48 30.26
C PRO A 91 20.74 2.18 30.21
N GLN A 92 20.12 2.20 29.03
CA GLN A 92 18.73 2.62 28.84
C GLN A 92 17.85 1.38 28.67
N PHE A 93 16.71 1.37 29.36
CA PHE A 93 15.78 0.25 29.32
C PHE A 93 14.41 0.69 28.82
N GLU A 94 13.70 -0.25 28.22
CA GLU A 94 12.29 -0.12 27.85
C GLU A 94 11.53 -1.34 28.33
N LEU A 95 10.35 -1.10 28.91
CA LEU A 95 9.38 -2.14 29.21
C LEU A 95 8.43 -2.31 28.02
N TYR A 96 8.43 -3.48 27.40
CA TYR A 96 7.56 -3.83 26.28
C TYR A 96 6.23 -4.37 26.79
N THR A 97 5.14 -3.82 26.29
CA THR A 97 3.78 -4.22 26.64
C THR A 97 2.90 -4.30 25.40
N TYR A 98 1.94 -5.21 25.39
CA TYR A 98 0.84 -5.15 24.45
C TYR A 98 -0.17 -4.10 24.90
N ARG A 99 -0.65 -3.30 23.95
CA ARG A 99 -1.70 -2.30 24.18
C ARG A 99 -3.00 -2.92 24.69
N PRO A 100 -3.94 -2.13 25.26
CA PRO A 100 -5.17 -2.70 25.80
C PRO A 100 -5.98 -3.38 24.70
N ALA A 101 -6.60 -4.52 25.00
CA ALA A 101 -7.30 -5.34 23.99
C ALA A 101 -8.36 -4.57 23.19
N LYS A 102 -9.04 -3.59 23.82
CA LYS A 102 -10.00 -2.71 23.13
C LYS A 102 -9.33 -1.81 22.08
N VAL A 103 -8.16 -1.27 22.39
CA VAL A 103 -7.37 -0.42 21.48
C VAL A 103 -6.85 -1.27 20.33
N GLN A 104 -6.28 -2.44 20.63
CA GLN A 104 -5.83 -3.38 19.59
C GLN A 104 -6.97 -3.78 18.66
N LYS A 105 -8.14 -4.13 19.20
CA LYS A 105 -9.29 -4.50 18.38
C LYS A 105 -9.69 -3.37 17.42
N ALA A 106 -9.81 -2.14 17.92
CA ALA A 106 -10.17 -0.98 17.10
C ALA A 106 -9.15 -0.75 15.97
N ALA A 107 -7.86 -0.90 16.25
CA ALA A 107 -6.81 -0.79 15.24
C ALA A 107 -6.86 -1.93 14.21
N LEU A 108 -7.07 -3.17 14.64
CA LEU A 108 -7.20 -4.34 13.75
C LEU A 108 -8.42 -4.24 12.84
N ASP A 109 -9.56 -3.74 13.36
CA ASP A 109 -10.77 -3.49 12.58
C ASP A 109 -10.53 -2.39 11.53
N LYS A 110 -9.83 -1.33 11.90
CA LYS A 110 -9.41 -0.27 10.96
C LYS A 110 -8.48 -0.80 9.86
N ILE A 111 -7.48 -1.60 10.23
CA ILE A 111 -6.56 -2.23 9.27
C ILE A 111 -7.35 -3.08 8.26
N ALA A 112 -8.32 -3.86 8.72
CA ALA A 112 -9.15 -4.67 7.82
C ALA A 112 -9.95 -3.79 6.84
N ALA A 113 -10.52 -2.68 7.31
CA ALA A 113 -11.25 -1.73 6.46
C ALA A 113 -10.33 -1.04 5.44
N ASP A 114 -9.13 -0.60 5.87
CA ASP A 114 -8.15 0.08 5.02
C ASP A 114 -7.64 -0.87 3.92
N VAL A 115 -7.27 -2.12 4.27
CA VAL A 115 -6.84 -3.14 3.30
C VAL A 115 -7.95 -3.49 2.31
N THR A 116 -9.19 -3.62 2.78
CA THR A 116 -10.35 -3.86 1.90
C THR A 116 -10.55 -2.74 0.91
N THR A 117 -10.43 -1.49 1.37
CA THR A 117 -10.57 -0.29 0.53
C THR A 117 -9.46 -0.23 -0.51
N GLN A 118 -8.21 -0.44 -0.11
CA GLN A 118 -7.06 -0.46 -1.02
C GLN A 118 -7.19 -1.55 -2.09
N TYR A 119 -7.55 -2.78 -1.69
CA TYR A 119 -7.72 -3.89 -2.63
C TYR A 119 -8.86 -3.63 -3.63
N SER A 120 -9.95 -3.03 -3.18
CA SER A 120 -11.06 -2.63 -4.07
C SER A 120 -10.62 -1.59 -5.10
N GLN A 121 -9.86 -0.57 -4.65
CA GLN A 121 -9.28 0.45 -5.54
C GLN A 121 -8.26 -0.14 -6.53
N GLU A 122 -7.44 -1.11 -6.11
CA GLU A 122 -6.52 -1.84 -6.99
C GLU A 122 -7.27 -2.59 -8.10
N ILE A 123 -8.40 -3.24 -7.78
CA ILE A 123 -9.23 -3.94 -8.77
C ILE A 123 -9.89 -2.94 -9.72
N GLU A 124 -10.48 -1.86 -9.19
CA GLU A 124 -11.13 -0.82 -9.99
C GLU A 124 -10.15 -0.16 -10.96
N SER A 125 -8.98 0.25 -10.47
CA SER A 125 -7.93 0.86 -11.29
C SER A 125 -7.41 -0.09 -12.37
N HIS A 126 -7.18 -1.36 -12.03
CA HIS A 126 -6.80 -2.38 -13.01
C HIS A 126 -7.89 -2.56 -14.09
N ASN A 127 -9.15 -2.61 -13.70
CA ASN A 127 -10.27 -2.80 -14.62
C ASN A 127 -10.47 -1.58 -15.53
N ALA A 128 -10.34 -0.37 -14.99
CA ALA A 128 -10.38 0.86 -15.78
C ALA A 128 -9.27 0.89 -16.83
N ALA A 129 -8.02 0.58 -16.43
CA ALA A 129 -6.89 0.51 -17.35
C ALA A 129 -7.08 -0.59 -18.42
N PHE A 130 -7.64 -1.75 -18.05
CA PHE A 130 -7.94 -2.81 -19.01
C PHE A 130 -8.99 -2.36 -20.04
N ILE A 131 -10.10 -1.77 -19.60
CA ILE A 131 -11.15 -1.26 -20.50
C ILE A 131 -10.59 -0.18 -21.43
N GLU A 132 -9.81 0.76 -20.91
CA GLU A 132 -9.17 1.80 -21.71
C GLU A 132 -8.28 1.19 -22.80
N SER A 133 -7.48 0.17 -22.45
CA SER A 133 -6.63 -0.52 -23.42
C SER A 133 -7.43 -1.19 -24.56
N GLU A 134 -8.58 -1.81 -24.24
CA GLU A 134 -9.46 -2.44 -25.23
C GLU A 134 -10.14 -1.40 -26.13
N VAL A 135 -10.59 -0.27 -25.56
CA VAL A 135 -11.15 0.85 -26.34
C VAL A 135 -10.11 1.42 -27.30
N GLN A 136 -8.89 1.66 -26.82
CA GLN A 136 -7.80 2.15 -27.68
C GLN A 136 -7.45 1.16 -28.79
N ALA A 137 -7.44 -0.14 -28.50
CA ALA A 137 -7.22 -1.17 -29.50
C ALA A 137 -8.32 -1.12 -30.59
N GLN A 138 -9.59 -1.02 -30.21
CA GLN A 138 -10.71 -0.92 -31.17
C GLN A 138 -10.64 0.34 -32.03
N LEU A 139 -10.39 1.51 -31.40
CA LEU A 139 -10.22 2.77 -32.13
C LEU A 139 -9.06 2.69 -33.13
N SER A 140 -7.96 2.03 -32.78
CA SER A 140 -6.82 1.87 -33.68
C SER A 140 -7.14 0.96 -34.89
N ILE A 141 -7.97 -0.06 -34.70
CA ILE A 141 -8.42 -0.96 -35.77
C ILE A 141 -9.36 -0.20 -36.71
N GLU A 142 -10.30 0.57 -36.17
CA GLU A 142 -11.22 1.39 -36.96
C GLU A 142 -10.49 2.47 -37.75
N ALA A 143 -9.53 3.17 -37.14
CA ALA A 143 -8.71 4.18 -37.82
C ALA A 143 -7.96 3.56 -39.02
N ARG A 144 -7.31 2.40 -38.82
CA ARG A 144 -6.64 1.67 -39.92
C ARG A 144 -7.60 1.23 -41.01
N ARG A 145 -8.84 0.86 -40.66
CA ARG A 145 -9.86 0.50 -41.64
C ARG A 145 -10.29 1.71 -42.46
N GLN A 146 -10.57 2.84 -41.80
CA GLN A 146 -10.94 4.09 -42.48
C GLN A 146 -9.81 4.59 -43.40
N GLU A 147 -8.55 4.50 -42.97
CA GLU A 147 -7.39 4.85 -43.80
C GLU A 147 -7.32 3.99 -45.08
N ARG A 148 -7.55 2.67 -44.96
CA ARG A 148 -7.58 1.76 -46.12
C ARG A 148 -8.73 2.09 -47.06
N GLU A 149 -9.94 2.31 -46.53
CA GLU A 149 -11.12 2.65 -47.33
C GLU A 149 -10.92 3.98 -48.07
N LEU A 150 -10.32 4.99 -47.42
CA LEU A 150 -9.97 6.28 -48.04
C LEU A 150 -8.89 6.11 -49.13
N ALA A 151 -7.86 5.30 -48.87
CA ALA A 151 -6.80 5.02 -49.84
C ALA A 151 -7.34 4.28 -51.08
N GLU A 152 -8.19 3.27 -50.88
CA GLU A 152 -8.86 2.54 -51.97
C GLU A 152 -9.80 3.45 -52.78
N ALA A 153 -10.57 4.31 -52.11
CA ALA A 153 -11.43 5.27 -52.78
C ALA A 153 -10.63 6.30 -53.60
N ALA A 154 -9.50 6.79 -53.06
CA ALA A 154 -8.61 7.69 -53.77
C ALA A 154 -7.95 7.00 -54.98
N ALA A 155 -7.52 5.74 -54.84
CA ALA A 155 -6.96 4.95 -55.93
C ALA A 155 -7.99 4.70 -57.06
N LYS A 156 -9.23 4.35 -56.71
CA LYS A 156 -10.32 4.19 -57.69
C LYS A 156 -10.59 5.48 -58.46
N ARG A 157 -10.66 6.63 -57.78
CA ARG A 157 -10.83 7.93 -58.45
C ARG A 157 -9.68 8.25 -59.41
N ARG A 158 -8.44 7.95 -59.03
CA ARG A 158 -7.28 8.15 -59.93
C ARG A 158 -7.37 7.26 -61.17
N ALA A 159 -7.74 6.00 -61.00
CA ALA A 159 -7.92 5.06 -62.11
C ALA A 159 -9.06 5.48 -63.07
N GLU A 160 -10.17 6.02 -62.56
CA GLU A 160 -11.27 6.55 -63.39
C GLU A 160 -10.83 7.78 -64.21
N ILE A 161 -10.06 8.70 -63.61
CA ILE A 161 -9.53 9.88 -64.30
C ILE A 161 -8.56 9.45 -65.42
N GLU A 162 -7.62 8.56 -65.15
CA GLU A 162 -6.66 8.04 -66.14
C GLU A 162 -7.35 7.23 -67.26
N GLY A 163 -8.34 6.39 -66.91
CA GLY A 163 -9.15 5.65 -67.88
C GLY A 163 -9.98 6.56 -68.79
N SER A 164 -10.50 7.67 -68.27
CA SER A 164 -11.26 8.66 -69.04
C SER A 164 -10.38 9.54 -69.94
N SER A 165 -9.09 9.73 -69.60
CA SER A 165 -8.16 10.49 -70.44
C SER A 165 -7.63 9.66 -71.62
N HIS A 166 -7.64 8.32 -71.53
CA HIS A 166 -7.22 7.42 -72.61
C HIS A 166 -8.29 7.20 -73.70
N LEU A 167 -9.54 7.58 -73.44
CA LEU A 167 -10.66 7.54 -74.40
C LEU A 167 -10.88 8.86 -75.16
N ARG A 168 -10.05 9.87 -74.92
CA ARG A 168 -10.03 11.16 -75.65
C ARG A 168 -8.72 11.34 -76.42
N VAL A 169 -8.43 10.44 -77.36
CA VAL A 169 -7.49 10.66 -78.48
C VAL A 169 -8.07 10.01 -79.73
#